data_AF-A0A5D4HC86-F1
#
_entry.id   AF-A0A5D4HC86-F1
#
_cell.length_a   1.000
_cell.length_b   1.000
_cell.length_c   1.000
_cell.angle_alpha   90.00
_cell.angle_beta   90.00
_cell.angle_gamma   90.00
#
_symmetry.space_group_name_H-M   'P 1'
#
loop_
_entity.id
_entity.type
_entity.pdbx_description
1 polymer ?
#
loop_
_entity_poly.entity_id
_entity_poly.type
_entity_poly.pdbx_seq_one_letter_code
_entity_poly.pdbx_strand_id
1 'polypeptide(L)'
;MSSGYLTPKEMETIERVLAEVRDPSENRSFDKESARARILIDASGQGTRTEAELRVLLAQHVALHQTIDYPQERWENEGGSVT
;
A
#
# COMPACT_ATOMS: atom_id res chain seq x y z
N MET A 1 22.64 -6.51 19.38
CA MET A 1 21.94 -6.84 18.12
C MET A 1 20.47 -6.96 18.44
N SER A 2 19.66 -5.95 18.12
CA SER A 2 18.21 -6.08 18.29
C SER A 2 17.70 -6.96 17.17
N SER A 3 17.04 -8.05 17.53
CA SER A 3 16.44 -8.98 16.57
C SER A 3 15.42 -8.20 15.73
N GLY A 4 15.66 -8.04 14.41
CA GLY A 4 14.81 -7.29 13.48
C GLY A 4 13.50 -7.99 13.14
N TYR A 5 12.90 -8.71 14.10
CA TYR A 5 11.65 -9.43 13.91
C TYR A 5 10.51 -8.61 14.49
N LEU A 6 9.43 -8.50 13.71
CA LEU A 6 8.18 -7.89 14.18
C LEU A 6 7.63 -8.70 15.36
N THR A 7 7.21 -7.99 16.40
CA THR A 7 6.42 -8.56 17.47
C THR A 7 5.04 -8.99 16.94
N PRO A 8 4.37 -9.95 17.58
CA PRO A 8 3.00 -10.33 17.20
C PRO A 8 2.04 -9.14 17.17
N LYS A 9 2.22 -8.17 18.08
CA LYS A 9 1.43 -6.93 18.13
C LYS A 9 1.67 -6.03 16.92
N GLU A 10 2.93 -5.89 16.50
CA GLU A 10 3.26 -5.12 15.29
C GLU A 10 2.70 -5.80 14.05
N MET A 11 2.75 -7.13 13.97
CA MET A 11 2.14 -7.89 12.87
C MET A 11 0.62 -7.68 12.82
N GLU A 12 -0.08 -7.79 13.95
CA GLU A 12 -1.52 -7.55 14.02
C GLU A 12 -1.90 -6.12 13.61
N THR A 13 -1.07 -5.15 14.01
CA THR A 13 -1.27 -3.75 13.63
C THR A 13 -1.10 -3.56 12.13
N ILE A 14 -0.08 -4.17 11.53
CA ILE A 14 0.16 -4.12 10.08
C ILE A 14 -0.99 -4.76 9.32
N GLU A 15 -1.46 -5.95 9.73
CA GLU A 15 -2.59 -6.64 9.09
C GLU A 15 -3.87 -5.81 9.12
N ARG A 16 -4.16 -5.18 10.27
CA ARG A 16 -5.33 -4.31 10.43
C ARG A 16 -5.25 -3.09 9.51
N VAL A 17 -4.10 -2.43 9.46
CA VAL A 17 -3.89 -1.25 8.61
C VAL A 17 -3.93 -1.62 7.13
N LEU A 18 -3.41 -2.78 6.72
CA LEU A 18 -3.52 -3.29 5.34
C LEU A 18 -4.97 -3.58 4.93
N ALA A 19 -5.78 -4.11 5.85
CA ALA A 19 -7.18 -4.42 5.56
C ALA A 19 -7.99 -3.17 5.19
N GLU A 20 -7.63 -1.98 5.70
CA GLU A 20 -8.32 -0.72 5.42
C GLU A 20 -8.26 -0.28 3.96
N VAL A 21 -7.22 -0.67 3.23
CA VAL A 21 -7.02 -0.29 1.82
C VAL A 21 -7.14 -1.47 0.86
N ARG A 22 -7.55 -2.63 1.38
CA ARG A 22 -7.64 -3.86 0.59
C ARG A 22 -8.74 -3.72 -0.43
N ASP A 23 -8.42 -4.00 -1.69
CA ASP A 23 -9.41 -4.01 -2.75
C ASP A 23 -10.28 -5.28 -2.60
N PRO A 24 -11.61 -5.14 -2.43
CA PRO A 24 -12.51 -6.29 -2.29
C PRO A 24 -12.75 -7.01 -3.63
N SER A 25 -12.31 -6.47 -4.76
CA SER A 25 -12.54 -7.07 -6.07
C SER A 25 -11.67 -8.30 -6.34
N GLU A 26 -12.17 -9.19 -7.19
CA GLU A 26 -11.41 -10.36 -7.66
C GLU A 26 -10.17 -9.96 -8.47
N ASN A 27 -10.13 -8.74 -9.02
CA ASN A 27 -9.00 -8.19 -9.75
C ASN A 27 -7.99 -7.44 -8.86
N ARG A 28 -7.93 -7.79 -7.57
CA ARG A 28 -6.93 -7.24 -6.66
C ARG A 28 -5.51 -7.42 -7.23
N SER A 29 -4.75 -6.34 -7.24
CA SER A 29 -3.34 -6.41 -7.63
C SER A 29 -2.51 -6.90 -6.44
N PHE A 30 -2.08 -8.16 -6.51
CA PHE A 30 -1.16 -8.74 -5.52
C PHE A 30 0.15 -7.96 -5.40
N ASP A 31 0.60 -7.32 -6.49
CA ASP A 31 1.79 -6.47 -6.47
C ASP A 31 1.56 -5.21 -5.62
N LYS A 32 0.40 -4.56 -5.77
CA LYS A 32 0.03 -3.39 -4.94
C LYS A 32 -0.13 -3.79 -3.47
N GLU A 33 -0.76 -4.93 -3.17
CA GLU A 33 -0.87 -5.44 -1.79
C GLU A 33 0.51 -5.74 -1.18
N SER A 34 1.39 -6.39 -1.94
CA SER A 34 2.75 -6.75 -1.49
C SER A 34 3.63 -5.53 -1.26
N ALA A 35 3.53 -4.50 -2.11
CA ALA A 35 4.25 -3.25 -1.96
C ALA A 35 3.83 -2.50 -0.69
N ARG A 36 2.52 -2.40 -0.44
CA ARG A 36 1.96 -1.80 0.79
C ARG A 36 2.42 -2.55 2.04
N ALA A 37 2.41 -3.88 2.01
CA ALA A 37 2.86 -4.70 3.14
C ALA A 37 4.35 -4.48 3.46
N ARG A 38 5.21 -4.47 2.43
CA ARG A 38 6.66 -4.23 2.61
C ARG A 38 6.95 -2.90 3.29
N ILE A 39 6.29 -1.84 2.86
CA ILE A 39 6.51 -0.50 3.43
C ILE A 39 6.13 -0.46 4.91
N LEU A 40 5.05 -1.12 5.32
CA LEU A 40 4.63 -1.18 6.72
C LEU A 40 5.56 -2.05 7.57
N ILE A 41 6.04 -3.16 7.02
CA ILE A 41 7.04 -4.04 7.67
C ILE A 41 8.35 -3.28 7.89
N ASP A 42 8.87 -2.61 6.87
CA ASP A 42 10.10 -1.83 6.94
C ASP A 42 9.95 -0.67 7.94
N ALA A 43 8.81 0.03 7.91
CA ALA A 43 8.51 1.12 8.82
C ALA A 43 8.46 0.69 10.29
N SER A 44 7.86 -0.45 10.58
CA SER A 44 7.81 -1.02 11.94
C SER A 44 9.17 -1.60 12.38
N GLY A 45 9.96 -2.15 11.45
CA GLY A 45 11.31 -2.66 11.74
C GLY A 45 12.34 -1.56 12.05
N GLN A 46 12.12 -0.33 11.57
CA GLN A 46 13.01 0.81 11.80
C GLN A 46 12.76 1.56 13.13
N GLY A 47 11.68 1.23 13.85
CA GLY A 47 11.35 1.84 15.13
C GLY A 47 9.88 1.72 15.47
N THR A 48 9.51 2.08 16.70
CA THR A 48 8.13 2.00 17.18
C THR A 48 7.28 3.07 16.51
N ARG A 49 6.64 2.74 15.38
CA ARG A 49 5.56 3.55 14.81
C ARG A 49 4.22 3.17 15.42
N THR A 50 3.43 4.19 15.71
CA THR A 50 2.04 4.04 16.12
C THR A 50 1.18 3.60 14.94
N GLU A 51 0.05 2.95 15.23
CA GLU A 51 -0.94 2.57 14.22
C GLU A 51 -1.40 3.78 13.37
N ALA A 52 -1.50 4.97 13.97
CA ALA A 52 -1.84 6.20 13.27
C ALA A 52 -0.78 6.61 12.24
N GLU A 53 0.51 6.51 12.59
CA GLU A 53 1.60 6.82 11.66
C GLU A 53 1.67 5.82 10.51
N LEU A 54 1.38 4.54 10.77
CA LEU A 54 1.28 3.50 9.75
C LEU A 54 0.13 3.78 8.76
N ARG A 55 -1.04 4.22 9.26
CA ARG A 55 -2.15 4.65 8.40
C ARG A 55 -1.79 5.82 7.52
N VAL A 56 -1.14 6.85 8.07
CA VAL A 56 -0.73 8.03 7.31
C VAL A 56 0.27 7.66 6.22
N LEU A 57 1.25 6.82 6.54
CA LEU A 57 2.22 6.32 5.57
C LEU A 57 1.54 5.54 4.43
N LEU A 58 0.61 4.65 4.78
CA LEU A 58 -0.13 3.85 3.81
C LEU A 58 -0.99 4.73 2.89
N ALA A 59 -1.68 5.72 3.46
CA ALA A 59 -2.50 6.67 2.69
C ALA A 59 -1.65 7.48 1.70
N GLN A 60 -0.48 7.96 2.12
CA GLN A 60 0.46 8.68 1.24
C GLN A 60 0.93 7.79 0.08
N HIS A 61 1.29 6.54 0.38
CA HIS A 61 1.71 5.59 -0.65
C HIS A 61 0.58 5.28 -1.65
N VAL A 62 -0.64 5.03 -1.16
CA VAL A 62 -1.81 4.79 -2.02
C VAL A 62 -2.11 6.00 -2.91
N ALA A 63 -2.10 7.21 -2.35
CA ALA A 63 -2.35 8.43 -3.11
C ALA A 63 -1.28 8.67 -4.19
N LEU A 64 0.00 8.41 -3.89
CA LEU A 64 1.09 8.50 -4.85
C LEU A 64 0.91 7.51 -6.02
N HIS A 65 0.52 6.26 -5.72
CA HIS A 65 0.30 5.27 -6.78
C HIS A 65 -0.98 5.54 -7.59
N GLN A 66 -2.06 6.02 -6.97
CA GLN A 66 -3.26 6.45 -7.70
C GLN A 66 -2.97 7.61 -8.64
N THR A 67 -2.17 8.59 -8.21
CA THR A 67 -1.80 9.74 -9.06
C THR A 67 -0.84 9.38 -10.19
N ILE A 68 -0.07 8.29 -10.07
CA ILE A 68 0.79 7.76 -11.14
C ILE A 68 0.00 6.85 -12.11
N ASP A 69 -0.97 6.08 -11.62
CA ASP A 69 -1.84 5.25 -12.46
C ASP A 69 -2.85 6.09 -13.27
N TYR A 70 -3.31 7.21 -12.72
CA TYR A 70 -4.30 8.11 -13.37
C TYR A 70 -3.86 8.71 -14.73
N PRO A 71 -2.60 9.11 -14.95
CA PRO A 71 -2.15 9.55 -16.27
C PRO A 71 -1.98 8.41 -17.28
N GLN A 72 -1.97 7.13 -16.88
CA GLN A 72 -1.81 6.02 -17.83
C GLN A 72 -3.15 5.61 -18.50
N GLU A 73 -4.26 5.63 -17.76
CA GLU A 73 -5.58 5.29 -18.33
C GLU A 73 -6.09 6.33 -19.35
N ARG A 74 -5.60 7.58 -19.28
CA ARG A 74 -6.06 8.64 -20.18
C ARG A 74 -5.53 8.52 -21.61
N TRP A 75 -4.40 7.83 -21.82
CA TRP A 75 -3.80 7.69 -23.15
C TRP A 75 -4.35 6.48 -23.91
N GLU A 76 -4.87 5.46 -23.22
CA GLU A 76 -5.44 4.27 -23.89
C GLU A 76 -6.88 4.49 -24.38
N ASN A 77 -7.59 5.52 -23.91
CA ASN A 77 -8.98 5.82 -24.32
C ASN A 77 -9.13 6.97 -25.33
N GLU A 78 -8.06 7.69 -25.70
CA GLU A 78 -8.10 8.73 -26.75
C GLU A 78 -7.59 8.24 -28.12
N GLY A 79 -7.33 6.93 -28.27
CA GLY A 79 -6.92 6.29 -29.53
C GLY A 79 -8.07 5.68 -30.36
N GLY A 80 -9.32 6.07 -30.08
CA GLY A 80 -10.52 5.45 -30.65
C GLY A 80 -11.40 6.37 -31.48
N SER A 81 -10.83 7.25 -32.31
CA SER A 81 -11.57 7.84 -33.43
C SER A 81 -10.63 8.25 -34.55
N VAL A 82 -10.51 7.40 -35.57
CA VAL A 82 -10.32 7.85 -36.95
C VAL A 82 -11.12 6.92 -37.86
N THR A 83 -12.26 7.45 -38.32
CA THR A 83 -13.06 7.11 -39.52
C THR A 83 -13.68 5.72 -39.67
#